data_AF-A0A0D0NST8-F1
#
_entry.id   AF-A0A0D0NST8-F1
#
_cell.length_a   1.000
_cell.length_b   1.000
_cell.length_c   1.000
_cell.angle_alpha   90.00
_cell.angle_beta   90.00
_cell.angle_gamma   90.00
#
_symmetry.space_group_name_H-M   'P 1'
#
loop_
_entity.id
_entity.type
_entity.pdbx_description
1 polymer ?
#
loop_
_entity_poly.entity_id
_entity_poly.type
_entity_poly.pdbx_seq_one_letter_code
_entity_poly.pdbx_strand_id
1 'polypeptide(L)'
;MRRVAAVALTLALAAVAIWTWRAQEVPDATALVALAAADWARDGGDPAACVGVADEASPAGIAVHCGTGDGRRSYHFDAAGGLVPLEPGA
;
A
#
# COMPACT_ATOMS: atom_id res chain seq x y z
N MET A 1 40.13 -9.74 20.42
CA MET A 1 39.78 -9.53 18.99
C MET A 1 38.57 -10.34 18.52
N ARG A 2 38.48 -11.66 18.76
CA ARG A 2 37.34 -12.50 18.33
C ARG A 2 35.95 -12.09 18.86
N ARG A 3 35.86 -11.58 20.10
CA ARG A 3 34.57 -11.19 20.71
C ARG A 3 33.95 -9.93 20.09
N VAL A 4 34.79 -9.01 19.61
CA VAL A 4 34.33 -7.74 19.00
C VAL A 4 33.71 -8.00 17.62
N ALA A 5 34.31 -8.91 16.85
CA ALA A 5 33.79 -9.32 15.54
C ALA A 5 32.42 -10.02 15.65
N ALA A 6 32.22 -10.85 16.67
CA ALA A 6 30.95 -11.52 16.90
C ALA A 6 29.83 -10.51 17.23
N VAL A 7 30.10 -9.52 18.09
CA VAL A 7 29.11 -8.50 18.46
C VAL A 7 28.76 -7.61 17.26
N ALA A 8 29.74 -7.21 16.45
CA ALA A 8 29.50 -6.42 15.25
C ALA A 8 28.64 -7.16 14.22
N LEU A 9 28.89 -8.46 14.03
CA LEU A 9 28.10 -9.30 13.12
C LEU A 9 26.65 -9.43 13.58
N THR A 10 26.41 -9.62 14.88
CA THR A 10 25.06 -9.71 15.44
C THR A 10 24.28 -8.40 15.27
N LEU A 11 24.92 -7.26 15.49
CA LEU A 11 24.30 -5.95 15.29
C LEU A 11 23.97 -5.69 13.82
N ALA A 12 24.85 -6.07 12.90
CA ALA A 12 24.61 -5.95 11.47
C ALA A 12 23.42 -6.82 11.03
N LEU A 13 23.33 -8.07 11.50
CA LEU A 13 22.21 -8.96 11.22
C LEU A 13 20.89 -8.43 11.81
N ALA A 14 20.91 -7.88 13.02
CA ALA A 14 19.73 -7.26 13.62
C ALA A 14 19.26 -6.03 12.82
N ALA A 15 20.18 -5.18 12.37
CA ALA A 15 19.86 -4.03 11.53
C ALA A 15 19.26 -4.44 10.18
N VAL A 16 19.81 -5.48 9.54
CA VAL A 16 19.26 -6.04 8.31
C VAL A 16 17.86 -6.62 8.54
N ALA A 17 17.66 -7.39 9.62
CA ALA A 17 16.36 -7.95 9.95
C ALA A 17 15.28 -6.87 10.19
N ILE A 18 15.63 -5.81 10.92
CA ILE A 18 14.74 -4.66 11.16
C ILE A 18 14.44 -3.95 9.84
N TRP A 19 15.45 -3.72 9.00
CA TRP A 19 15.29 -3.06 7.71
C TRP A 19 14.41 -3.88 6.76
N THR A 20 14.62 -5.20 6.69
CA THR A 20 13.78 -6.09 5.88
C THR A 20 12.35 -6.19 6.39
N TRP A 21 12.14 -6.15 7.71
CA TRP A 21 10.80 -6.15 8.29
C TRP A 21 10.03 -4.86 7.93
N ARG A 22 10.71 -3.71 8.01
CA ARG A 22 10.14 -2.41 7.60
C ARG A 22 9.90 -2.31 6.08
N ALA A 23 10.74 -2.93 5.28
CA ALA A 23 10.57 -2.95 3.82
C ALA A 23 9.36 -3.80 3.36
N GLN A 24 8.81 -4.66 4.23
CA GLN A 24 7.60 -5.45 3.95
C GLN A 24 6.29 -4.70 4.29
N GLU A 25 6.35 -3.50 4.85
CA GLU A 25 5.15 -2.79 5.34
C GLU A 25 4.41 -2.00 4.25
N VAL A 26 4.99 -1.81 3.07
CA VAL A 26 4.26 -1.23 1.92
C VAL A 26 3.67 -2.37 1.09
N PRO A 27 2.35 -2.62 1.14
CA PRO A 27 1.72 -3.60 0.27
C PRO A 27 2.01 -3.27 -1.20
N ASP A 28 2.33 -4.31 -1.98
CA ASP A 28 2.53 -4.21 -3.42
C ASP A 28 1.36 -3.45 -4.07
N ALA A 29 1.65 -2.53 -4.99
CA ALA A 29 0.65 -1.74 -5.71
C ALA A 29 -0.51 -2.60 -6.27
N THR A 30 -0.21 -3.83 -6.69
CA THR A 30 -1.19 -4.80 -7.18
C THR A 30 -2.16 -5.25 -6.09
N ALA A 31 -1.66 -5.49 -4.87
CA ALA A 31 -2.47 -5.87 -3.72
C ALA A 31 -3.39 -4.71 -3.29
N LEU A 32 -2.89 -3.48 -3.37
CA LEU A 32 -3.66 -2.27 -3.09
C LEU A 32 -4.79 -2.07 -4.10
N VAL A 33 -4.51 -2.21 -5.40
CA VAL A 33 -5.55 -2.18 -6.45
C VAL A 33 -6.59 -3.28 -6.24
N ALA A 34 -6.16 -4.49 -5.89
CA ALA A 34 -7.08 -5.59 -5.62
C ALA A 34 -8.00 -5.32 -4.41
N LEU A 35 -7.48 -4.66 -3.37
CA LEU A 35 -8.26 -4.30 -2.18
C LEU A 35 -9.34 -3.26 -2.50
N ALA A 36 -8.97 -2.21 -3.25
CA ALA A 36 -9.91 -1.20 -3.73
C ALA A 36 -10.96 -1.80 -4.69
N ALA A 37 -10.54 -2.71 -5.57
CA ALA A 37 -11.46 -3.43 -6.46
C ALA A 37 -12.43 -4.34 -5.72
N ALA A 38 -11.98 -4.99 -4.64
CA ALA A 38 -12.84 -5.78 -3.78
C ALA A 38 -13.90 -4.91 -3.09
N ASP A 39 -13.52 -3.74 -2.57
CA ASP A 39 -14.45 -2.78 -1.97
C ASP A 39 -15.48 -2.27 -2.99
N TRP A 40 -15.01 -1.84 -4.17
CA TRP A 40 -15.87 -1.40 -5.27
C TRP A 40 -16.87 -2.48 -5.71
N ALA A 41 -16.42 -3.74 -5.77
CA ALA A 41 -17.30 -4.87 -6.09
C ALA A 41 -18.36 -5.14 -5.02
N ARG A 42 -18.10 -4.83 -3.74
CA ARG A 42 -19.13 -4.94 -2.69
C ARG A 42 -20.31 -4.01 -2.93
N ASP A 43 -20.05 -2.86 -3.55
CA ASP A 43 -21.07 -1.86 -3.89
C ASP A 43 -21.70 -2.10 -5.27
N GLY A 44 -21.43 -3.25 -5.90
CA GLY A 44 -21.97 -3.62 -7.20
C GLY A 44 -21.21 -3.03 -8.39
N GLY A 45 -20.04 -2.45 -8.15
CA GLY A 45 -19.15 -1.95 -9.18
C GLY A 45 -18.37 -3.06 -9.89
N ASP A 46 -17.98 -2.83 -11.15
CA ASP A 46 -17.10 -3.74 -11.88
C ASP A 46 -15.64 -3.60 -11.37
N PRO A 47 -15.05 -4.64 -10.75
CA PRO A 47 -13.66 -4.58 -10.26
C PRO A 47 -12.64 -4.35 -11.39
N ALA A 48 -12.97 -4.69 -12.64
CA ALA A 48 -12.11 -4.40 -13.79
C ALA A 48 -12.03 -2.90 -14.12
N ALA A 49 -12.95 -2.09 -13.57
CA ALA A 49 -12.94 -0.63 -13.71
C ALA A 49 -12.00 0.06 -12.71
N CYS A 50 -11.17 -0.68 -11.97
CA CYS A 50 -10.21 -0.13 -11.02
C CYS A 50 -8.81 -0.02 -11.61
N VAL A 51 -8.24 1.19 -11.56
CA VAL A 51 -6.88 1.49 -12.01
C VAL A 51 -6.10 2.13 -10.88
N GLY A 52 -4.92 1.58 -10.61
CA GLY A 52 -3.92 2.19 -9.73
C GLY A 52 -3.11 3.24 -10.48
N VAL A 53 -2.91 4.39 -9.85
CA VAL A 53 -2.15 5.52 -10.40
C VAL A 53 -1.16 5.96 -9.34
N ALA A 54 0.10 6.15 -9.74
CA ALA A 54 1.10 6.70 -8.84
C ALA A 54 0.63 8.06 -8.31
N ASP A 55 0.65 8.22 -6.99
CA ASP A 55 0.17 9.42 -6.32
C ASP A 55 1.11 9.76 -5.15
N GLU A 56 1.79 10.90 -5.26
CA GLU A 56 2.73 11.37 -4.23
C GLU A 56 2.00 11.86 -2.97
N ALA A 57 0.70 12.15 -3.06
CA ALA A 57 -0.11 12.52 -1.90
C ALA A 57 -0.52 11.29 -1.06
N SER A 58 -0.51 10.09 -1.66
CA SER A 58 -0.80 8.84 -0.97
C SER A 58 0.42 8.36 -0.17
N PRO A 59 0.26 8.08 1.14
CA PRO A 59 1.31 7.47 1.96
C PRO A 59 1.90 6.18 1.39
N ALA A 60 1.11 5.42 0.64
CA ALA A 60 1.56 4.20 -0.06
C ALA A 60 2.11 4.47 -1.48
N GLY A 61 2.15 5.73 -1.92
CA GLY A 61 2.64 6.14 -3.25
C GLY A 61 1.68 5.83 -4.41
N ILE A 62 0.46 5.36 -4.12
CA ILE A 62 -0.54 4.99 -5.11
C ILE A 62 -1.95 5.38 -4.66
N ALA A 63 -2.75 5.88 -5.59
CA ALA A 63 -4.20 6.04 -5.46
C ALA A 63 -4.89 5.06 -6.41
N VAL A 64 -6.07 4.57 -6.06
CA VAL A 64 -6.87 3.69 -6.93
C VAL A 64 -8.16 4.38 -7.29
N HIS A 65 -8.47 4.43 -8.58
CA HIS A 65 -9.73 4.96 -9.08
C HIS A 65 -10.55 3.81 -9.64
N CYS A 66 -11.75 3.62 -9.11
CA CYS A 66 -12.69 2.60 -9.53
C CYS A 66 -13.92 3.24 -10.17
N GLY A 67 -14.29 2.78 -11.36
CA GLY A 67 -15.53 3.13 -12.04
C GLY A 67 -15.37 3.87 -13.37
N THR A 68 -16.47 4.00 -14.09
CA THR A 68 -16.54 4.62 -15.43
C THR A 68 -17.70 5.61 -15.50
N GLY A 69 -17.52 6.76 -16.18
CA GLY A 69 -18.57 7.78 -16.25
C GLY A 69 -18.77 8.50 -14.91
N ASP A 70 -20.03 8.59 -14.46
CA ASP A 70 -20.47 9.33 -13.26
C ASP A 70 -20.33 8.54 -11.94
N GLY A 71 -20.18 7.21 -12.01
CA GLY A 71 -19.97 6.35 -10.84
C GLY A 71 -18.50 6.11 -10.59
N ARG A 72 -17.74 7.13 -10.16
CA ARG A 72 -16.32 6.99 -9.78
C ARG A 72 -16.15 7.07 -8.27
N ARG A 73 -15.30 6.20 -7.74
CA ARG A 73 -14.76 6.29 -6.39
C ARG A 73 -13.25 6.28 -6.46
N SER A 74 -12.62 7.14 -5.66
CA SER A 74 -11.16 7.16 -5.51
C SER A 74 -10.79 6.64 -4.14
N TYR A 75 -9.65 6.00 -4.02
CA TYR A 75 -9.12 5.45 -2.79
C TYR A 75 -7.68 5.87 -2.64
N HIS A 76 -7.30 6.25 -1.42
CA HIS A 76 -5.89 6.31 -1.02
C HIS A 76 -5.61 5.21 0.00
N PHE A 77 -4.33 4.96 0.28
CA PHE A 77 -3.94 4.01 1.31
C PHE A 77 -3.17 4.73 2.40
N ASP A 78 -3.53 4.47 3.64
CA ASP A 78 -2.77 4.98 4.78
C ASP A 78 -1.38 4.33 4.86
N ALA A 79 -0.54 4.84 5.78
CA ALA A 79 0.81 4.32 5.98
C ALA A 79 0.86 2.85 6.46
N ALA A 80 -0.27 2.27 6.85
CA ALA A 80 -0.42 0.87 7.22
C ALA A 80 -1.02 0.02 6.08
N GLY A 81 -1.28 0.60 4.91
CA GLY A 81 -1.90 -0.08 3.77
C GLY A 81 -3.43 -0.21 3.88
N GLY A 82 -4.05 0.49 4.81
CA GLY A 82 -5.50 0.55 4.98
C GLY A 82 -6.16 1.33 3.84
N LEU A 83 -7.21 0.76 3.24
CA LEU A 83 -7.99 1.41 2.19
C LEU A 83 -8.83 2.55 2.77
N VAL A 84 -8.66 3.76 2.25
CA VAL A 84 -9.45 4.93 2.65
C VAL A 84 -10.18 5.49 1.43
N PRO A 85 -11.51 5.43 1.38
CA PRO A 85 -12.28 6.03 0.30
C PRO A 85 -12.17 7.56 0.38
N LEU A 86 -11.85 8.16 -0.75
CA LEU A 86 -11.96 9.60 -0.98
C LEU A 86 -13.40 9.86 -1.44
N GLU A 87 -14.23 10.37 -0.53
CA GLU A 87 -15.58 10.83 -0.86
C GLU A 87 -15.51 11.86 -2.02
N PRO A 88 -16.38 11.77 -3.04
CA PRO A 88 -16.44 12.77 -4.10
C PRO A 88 -17.06 14.07 -3.55
N GLY A 89 -16.24 14.95 -3.00
CA GLY A 89 -16.55 16.36 -2.75
C GLY A 89 -17.60 16.65 -1.66
N ALA A 90 -17.17 17.39 -0.64
CA ALA A 90 -18.04 18.43 -0.06
C ALA A 90 -18.10 19.63 -1.02
#